data_AF-A0A6J4Y446-F1
#
_entry.id   AF-A0A6J4Y446-F1
#
_cell.length_a   1.000
_cell.length_b   1.000
_cell.length_c   1.000
_cell.angle_alpha   90.00
_cell.angle_beta   90.00
_cell.angle_gamma   90.00
#
_symmetry.space_group_name_H-M   'P 1'
#
loop_
_entity.id
_entity.type
_entity.pdbx_description
1 polymer ?
#
loop_
_entity_poly.entity_id
_entity_poly.type
_entity_poly.pdbx_seq_one_letter_code
_entity_poly.pdbx_strand_id
1 'polypeptide(L)'
;DARSDDQKKAASSAQLLPKLAKNSLFLGYNSEKISQLNSQISNQTIRIIEPVGYLEMIYLLENCHAVMTDSGGLQKEAFFFQKPCITLRDETEWVELVEHGFNYIAGADSAGIYNAFKNSFDSNKDFDLDLYGDGTAGKKIIEFLIQIGRFEKLSPQ
;
A
#
# COMPACT_ATOMS: atom_id res chain seq x y z
N ASP A 1 -15.01 18.40 6.50
CA ASP A 1 -14.52 18.60 5.12
C ASP A 1 -13.42 17.58 4.93
N ALA A 2 -13.61 16.58 4.07
CA ALA A 2 -12.79 15.35 4.03
C ALA A 2 -11.28 15.63 3.97
N ARG A 3 -10.90 16.75 3.35
CA ARG A 3 -9.52 17.24 3.26
C ARG A 3 -8.89 17.64 4.59
N SER A 4 -9.65 18.06 5.60
CA SER A 4 -9.10 18.42 6.92
C SER A 4 -8.90 17.21 7.82
N ASP A 5 -9.69 16.16 7.61
CA ASP A 5 -9.56 14.89 8.31
C ASP A 5 -8.32 14.14 7.83
N ASP A 6 -8.05 14.08 6.52
CA ASP A 6 -6.83 13.46 5.97
C ASP A 6 -5.53 14.07 6.52
N GLN A 7 -5.52 15.38 6.81
CA GLN A 7 -4.34 16.03 7.38
C GLN A 7 -4.11 15.64 8.84
N LYS A 8 -5.19 15.52 9.62
CA LYS A 8 -5.10 15.07 11.01
C LYS A 8 -4.67 13.60 11.08
N LYS A 9 -5.16 12.78 10.17
CA LYS A 9 -4.77 11.36 10.03
C LYS A 9 -3.27 11.23 9.72
N ALA A 10 -2.80 11.92 8.69
CA ALA A 10 -1.38 11.90 8.31
C ALA A 10 -0.46 12.39 9.44
N ALA A 11 -0.83 13.47 10.13
CA ALA A 11 -0.07 13.99 11.26
C ALA A 11 -0.03 13.02 12.45
N SER A 12 -1.16 12.38 12.78
CA SER A 12 -1.24 11.38 13.86
C SER A 12 -0.37 10.16 13.57
N SER A 13 -0.47 9.60 12.36
CA SER A 13 0.37 8.47 11.93
C SER A 13 1.85 8.84 11.97
N ALA A 14 2.19 10.02 11.44
CA ALA A 14 3.58 10.45 11.37
C ALA A 14 4.20 10.74 12.76
N GLN A 15 3.41 11.15 13.76
CA GLN A 15 3.90 11.27 15.15
C GLN A 15 4.12 9.91 15.82
N LEU A 16 3.42 8.86 15.38
CA LEU A 16 3.54 7.52 15.93
C LEU A 16 4.73 6.75 15.33
N LEU A 17 5.05 6.98 14.05
CA LEU A 17 6.12 6.32 13.30
C LEU A 17 7.49 6.24 14.03
N PRO A 18 7.99 7.26 14.76
CA PRO A 18 9.27 7.17 15.44
C PRO A 18 9.28 6.16 16.59
N LYS A 19 8.09 5.86 17.15
CA LYS A 19 7.93 4.85 18.21
C LYS A 19 7.86 3.44 17.62
N LEU A 20 7.53 3.32 16.33
CA LEU A 20 7.34 2.05 15.65
C LEU A 20 8.62 1.58 14.93
N ALA A 21 9.37 2.49 14.32
CA ALA A 21 10.57 2.15 13.57
C ALA A 21 11.68 3.20 13.72
N LYS A 22 12.93 2.72 13.72
CA LYS A 22 14.13 3.58 13.82
C LYS A 22 14.33 4.45 12.58
N ASN A 23 13.90 3.98 11.41
CA ASN A 23 13.97 4.69 10.13
C ASN A 23 12.65 4.52 9.38
N SER A 24 11.93 5.61 9.18
CA SER A 24 10.67 5.63 8.45
C SER A 24 10.77 6.60 7.27
N LEU A 25 10.28 6.19 6.11
CA LEU A 25 10.19 7.03 4.93
C LEU A 25 8.72 7.33 4.66
N PHE A 26 8.39 8.61 4.57
CA PHE A 26 7.05 9.07 4.22
C PHE A 26 7.10 9.75 2.86
N LEU A 27 6.32 9.24 1.91
CA LEU A 27 6.17 9.86 0.60
C LEU A 27 5.10 10.93 0.71
N GLY A 28 5.52 12.19 0.65
CA GLY A 28 4.57 13.30 0.64
C GLY A 28 3.85 13.37 -0.70
N TYR A 29 2.59 13.80 -0.67
CA TYR A 29 1.77 13.90 -1.89
C TYR A 29 2.16 15.10 -2.77
N ASN A 30 2.59 16.21 -2.16
CA ASN A 30 3.09 17.40 -2.84
C ASN A 30 3.97 18.25 -1.91
N SER A 31 4.70 19.21 -2.49
CA SER A 31 5.67 20.06 -1.79
C SER A 31 5.08 20.94 -0.67
N GLU A 32 3.84 21.41 -0.81
CA GLU A 32 3.15 22.16 0.25
C GLU A 32 2.91 21.27 1.48
N LYS A 33 2.43 20.05 1.25
CA LYS A 33 2.15 19.07 2.32
C LYS A 33 3.42 18.61 3.01
N ILE A 34 4.48 18.40 2.23
CA ILE A 34 5.80 18.04 2.73
C ILE A 34 6.32 19.14 3.66
N SER A 35 6.21 20.41 3.24
CA SER A 35 6.64 21.55 4.05
C SER A 35 5.86 21.65 5.37
N GLN A 36 4.54 21.45 5.33
CA GLN A 36 3.70 21.41 6.54
C GLN A 36 4.12 20.29 7.50
N LEU A 37 4.26 19.06 6.99
CA LEU A 37 4.63 17.90 7.81
C LEU A 37 6.04 18.03 8.39
N ASN A 38 7.01 18.50 7.60
CA ASN A 38 8.37 18.78 8.08
C ASN A 38 8.38 19.81 9.21
N SER A 39 7.51 20.82 9.18
CA SER A 39 7.40 21.78 10.28
C SER A 39 6.83 21.18 11.57
N GLN A 40 6.00 20.14 11.47
CA GLN A 40 5.33 19.50 12.60
C GLN A 40 6.13 18.32 13.16
N ILE A 41 6.99 17.70 12.35
CA ILE A 41 7.74 16.49 12.68
C ILE A 41 9.22 16.85 12.74
N SER A 42 9.68 17.27 13.91
CA SER A 42 11.10 17.56 14.18
C SER A 42 11.86 16.30 14.61
N ASN A 43 11.78 15.22 13.82
CA ASN A 43 12.41 13.95 14.17
C ASN A 43 13.34 13.43 13.08
N GLN A 44 14.59 13.13 13.46
CA GLN A 44 15.63 12.60 12.57
C GLN A 44 15.35 11.18 12.07
N THR A 45 14.41 10.46 12.70
CA THR A 45 14.05 9.08 12.32
C THR A 45 13.03 9.00 11.19
N ILE A 46 12.35 10.11 10.86
CA ILE A 46 11.40 10.18 9.75
C ILE A 46 12.02 11.03 8.63
N ARG A 47 12.10 10.45 7.45
CA ARG A 47 12.42 11.19 6.23
C ARG A 47 11.14 11.39 5.45
N ILE A 48 10.82 12.64 5.15
CA ILE A 48 9.74 12.98 4.24
C ILE A 48 10.38 13.34 2.91
N ILE A 49 9.97 12.68 1.84
CA ILE A 49 10.49 12.93 0.48
C ILE A 49 9.36 13.26 -0.48
N GLU A 50 9.72 13.86 -1.61
CA GLU A 50 8.80 14.09 -2.74
C GLU A 50 8.29 12.76 -3.31
N PRO A 51 7.13 12.75 -4.00
CA PRO A 51 6.67 11.59 -4.74
C PRO A 51 7.76 11.07 -5.66
N VAL A 52 7.91 9.75 -5.70
CA VAL A 52 8.92 9.07 -6.51
C VAL A 52 8.29 8.43 -7.75
N GLY A 53 9.11 8.16 -8.76
CA GLY A 53 8.70 7.40 -9.92
C GLY A 53 8.41 5.94 -9.57
N TYR A 54 7.83 5.21 -10.53
CA TYR A 54 7.45 3.82 -10.33
C TYR A 54 8.66 2.93 -10.00
N LEU A 55 9.78 3.09 -10.71
CA LEU A 55 10.98 2.27 -10.49
C LEU A 55 11.58 2.49 -9.10
N GLU A 56 11.59 3.75 -8.63
CA GLU A 56 12.01 4.08 -7.29
C GLU A 56 11.05 3.52 -6.23
N MET A 57 9.73 3.52 -6.49
CA MET A 57 8.75 2.87 -5.61
C MET A 57 9.04 1.37 -5.46
N ILE A 58 9.33 0.68 -6.56
CA ILE A 58 9.70 -0.74 -6.54
C ILE A 58 10.94 -0.97 -5.67
N TYR A 59 11.98 -0.15 -5.86
CA TYR A 59 13.17 -0.22 -5.01
C TYR A 59 12.86 -0.02 -3.53
N LEU A 60 11.99 0.95 -3.19
CA LEU A 60 11.57 1.18 -1.81
C LEU A 60 10.78 0.01 -1.24
N LEU A 61 9.88 -0.58 -2.03
CA LEU A 61 9.10 -1.76 -1.65
C LEU A 61 10.00 -2.97 -1.42
N GLU A 62 10.99 -3.25 -2.26
CA GLU A 62 11.93 -4.36 -2.07
C GLU A 62 12.71 -4.24 -0.74
N ASN A 63 13.07 -3.01 -0.37
CA ASN A 63 14.00 -2.71 0.71
C ASN A 63 13.33 -2.28 2.03
N CYS A 64 12.00 -2.24 2.11
CA CYS A 64 11.30 -1.94 3.34
C CYS A 64 10.98 -3.20 4.17
N HIS A 65 10.57 -2.98 5.42
CA HIS A 65 10.13 -4.05 6.32
C HIS A 65 8.61 -4.19 6.38
N ALA A 66 7.88 -3.10 6.12
CA ALA A 66 6.43 -3.02 6.11
C ALA A 66 6.00 -1.78 5.33
N VAL A 67 4.75 -1.78 4.88
CA VAL A 67 4.11 -0.67 4.18
C VAL A 67 2.95 -0.15 5.02
N MET A 68 2.85 1.17 5.19
CA MET A 68 1.65 1.83 5.75
C MET A 68 1.04 2.71 4.66
N THR A 69 -0.21 2.46 4.29
CA THR A 69 -0.79 3.11 3.10
C THR A 69 -2.31 3.21 3.15
N ASP A 70 -2.87 4.23 2.50
CA ASP A 70 -4.28 4.33 2.12
C ASP A 70 -4.53 3.96 0.65
N SER A 71 -3.48 3.81 -0.16
CA SER A 71 -3.55 3.44 -1.56
C SER A 71 -4.00 1.99 -1.75
N GLY A 72 -5.07 1.78 -2.50
CA GLY A 72 -5.56 0.45 -2.86
C GLY A 72 -4.55 -0.34 -3.69
N GLY A 73 -3.92 0.29 -4.70
CA GLY A 73 -2.92 -0.39 -5.53
C GLY A 73 -1.70 -0.84 -4.73
N LEU A 74 -1.21 0.02 -3.84
CA LEU A 74 -0.01 -0.25 -3.05
C LEU A 74 -0.21 -1.39 -2.03
N GLN A 75 -1.44 -1.64 -1.58
CA GLN A 75 -1.75 -2.80 -0.72
C GLN A 75 -1.45 -4.13 -1.44
N LYS A 76 -1.81 -4.22 -2.73
CA LYS A 76 -1.47 -5.38 -3.55
C LYS A 76 0.00 -5.46 -3.89
N GLU A 77 0.61 -4.33 -4.23
CA GLU A 77 2.05 -4.30 -4.52
C GLU A 77 2.86 -4.76 -3.30
N ALA A 78 2.50 -4.33 -2.08
CA ALA A 78 3.13 -4.80 -0.85
C ALA A 78 3.09 -6.33 -0.72
N PHE A 79 1.96 -6.96 -1.06
CA PHE A 79 1.84 -8.43 -1.09
C PHE A 79 2.84 -9.07 -2.08
N PHE A 80 2.92 -8.58 -3.32
CA PHE A 80 3.86 -9.10 -4.32
C PHE A 80 5.33 -8.92 -3.90
N PHE A 81 5.65 -7.85 -3.16
CA PHE A 81 6.98 -7.62 -2.59
C PHE A 81 7.20 -8.30 -1.23
N GLN A 82 6.27 -9.16 -0.82
CA GLN A 82 6.33 -9.93 0.41
C GLN A 82 6.47 -9.06 1.67
N LYS A 83 5.78 -7.91 1.67
CA LYS A 83 5.81 -6.94 2.76
C LYS A 83 4.47 -6.93 3.49
N PRO A 84 4.47 -7.01 4.83
CA PRO A 84 3.25 -6.76 5.59
C PRO A 84 2.75 -5.35 5.32
N CYS A 85 1.45 -5.22 5.11
CA CYS A 85 0.78 -3.96 4.83
C CYS A 85 -0.11 -3.55 6.01
N ILE A 86 -0.14 -2.26 6.32
CA ILE A 86 -1.04 -1.64 7.29
C ILE A 86 -1.87 -0.61 6.54
N THR A 87 -3.17 -0.87 6.40
CA THR A 87 -4.11 0.02 5.73
C THR A 87 -4.59 1.11 6.67
N LEU A 88 -4.32 2.36 6.31
CA LEU A 88 -4.71 3.56 7.06
C LEU A 88 -6.13 4.05 6.71
N ARG A 89 -7.02 3.10 6.38
CA ARG A 89 -8.44 3.28 6.07
C ARG A 89 -9.25 2.34 6.96
N ASP A 90 -10.55 2.59 7.04
CA ASP A 90 -11.47 1.77 7.84
C ASP A 90 -11.94 0.50 7.07
N GLU A 91 -11.65 0.44 5.77
CA GLU A 91 -12.04 -0.65 4.87
C GLU A 91 -11.00 -0.85 3.76
N THR A 92 -11.05 -2.01 3.10
CA THR A 92 -10.22 -2.36 1.94
C THR A 92 -11.02 -3.15 0.92
N GLU A 93 -10.63 -3.00 -0.34
CA GLU A 93 -11.12 -3.79 -1.46
C GLU A 93 -10.44 -5.18 -1.54
N TRP A 94 -9.33 -5.40 -0.80
CA TRP A 94 -8.53 -6.63 -0.81
C TRP A 94 -8.71 -7.43 0.47
N VAL A 95 -9.94 -7.90 0.68
CA VAL A 95 -10.34 -8.64 1.89
C VAL A 95 -9.49 -9.91 2.07
N GLU A 96 -9.13 -10.57 0.97
CA GLU A 96 -8.30 -11.76 0.95
C GLU A 96 -6.92 -11.53 1.59
N LEU A 97 -6.35 -10.32 1.46
CA LEU A 97 -5.07 -10.00 2.09
C LEU A 97 -5.19 -9.85 3.60
N VAL A 98 -6.35 -9.40 4.08
CA VAL A 98 -6.63 -9.27 5.52
C VAL A 98 -6.89 -10.64 6.13
N GLU A 99 -7.68 -11.47 5.46
CA GLU A 99 -8.03 -12.83 5.90
C GLU A 99 -6.80 -13.72 6.08
N HIS A 100 -5.80 -13.57 5.21
CA HIS A 100 -4.54 -14.31 5.28
C HIS A 100 -3.45 -13.59 6.10
N GLY A 101 -3.76 -12.42 6.66
CA GLY A 101 -2.85 -11.66 7.51
C GLY A 101 -1.71 -10.94 6.79
N PHE A 102 -1.77 -10.77 5.47
CA PHE A 102 -0.81 -9.95 4.72
C PHE A 102 -1.06 -8.46 4.91
N ASN A 103 -2.30 -8.07 5.16
CA ASN A 103 -2.73 -6.68 5.36
C ASN A 103 -3.51 -6.52 6.67
N TYR A 104 -3.36 -5.37 7.34
CA TYR A 104 -4.02 -5.07 8.61
C TYR A 104 -4.71 -3.71 8.52
N ILE A 105 -6.04 -3.70 8.71
CA ILE A 105 -6.83 -2.46 8.71
C ILE A 105 -6.64 -1.77 10.07
N ALA A 106 -6.07 -0.57 10.04
CA ALA A 106 -5.78 0.22 11.24
C ALA A 106 -6.70 1.45 11.37
N GLY A 107 -7.33 1.89 10.28
CA GLY A 107 -8.02 3.18 10.25
C GLY A 107 -7.07 4.34 10.52
N ALA A 108 -7.58 5.33 11.24
CA ALA A 108 -6.87 6.56 11.57
C ALA A 108 -6.41 6.66 13.04
N ASP A 109 -6.79 5.70 13.87
CA ASP A 109 -6.53 5.76 15.31
C ASP A 109 -5.08 5.36 15.64
N SER A 110 -4.44 6.14 16.51
CA SER A 110 -3.05 5.89 16.93
C SER A 110 -2.86 4.52 17.58
N ALA A 111 -3.80 4.07 18.42
CA ALA A 111 -3.70 2.76 19.06
C ALA A 111 -3.96 1.62 18.06
N GLY A 112 -4.93 1.82 17.15
CA GLY A 112 -5.18 0.93 16.01
C GLY A 112 -3.94 0.71 15.15
N ILE A 113 -3.27 1.80 14.73
CA ILE A 113 -2.04 1.74 13.92
C ILE A 113 -0.92 1.04 14.69
N TYR A 114 -0.74 1.35 15.98
CA TYR A 114 0.28 0.70 16.81
C TYR A 114 0.07 -0.82 16.89
N ASN A 115 -1.16 -1.24 17.18
CA ASN A 115 -1.50 -2.65 17.32
C ASN A 115 -1.38 -3.40 15.98
N ALA A 116 -1.87 -2.80 14.89
CA ALA A 116 -1.75 -3.36 13.55
C ALA A 116 -0.28 -3.53 13.15
N PHE A 117 0.56 -2.52 13.39
CA PHE A 117 2.00 -2.62 13.13
C PHE A 117 2.65 -3.75 13.91
N LYS A 118 2.40 -3.85 15.23
CA LYS A 118 2.97 -4.92 16.06
C LYS A 118 2.54 -6.31 15.56
N ASN A 119 1.25 -6.51 15.36
CA ASN A 119 0.69 -7.77 14.88
C ASN A 119 1.22 -8.16 13.49
N SER A 120 1.60 -7.18 12.68
CA SER A 120 2.16 -7.41 11.35
C SER A 120 3.53 -8.12 11.35
N PHE A 121 4.24 -8.17 12.48
CA PHE A 121 5.52 -8.89 12.62
C PHE A 121 5.43 -10.17 13.46
N ASP A 122 4.28 -10.45 14.09
CA ASP A 122 4.15 -11.58 15.03
C ASP A 122 4.01 -12.96 14.36
N SER A 123 3.94 -13.03 13.03
CA SER A 123 3.74 -14.29 12.29
C SER A 123 4.69 -14.46 11.11
N ASN A 124 5.18 -15.70 10.92
CA ASN A 124 5.74 -16.14 9.64
C ASN A 124 4.59 -16.22 8.63
N LYS A 125 4.56 -15.27 7.69
CA LYS A 125 3.57 -15.19 6.63
C LYS A 125 4.10 -15.93 5.41
N ASP A 126 3.25 -16.75 4.81
CA ASP A 126 3.56 -17.44 3.56
C ASP A 126 3.09 -16.57 2.38
N PHE A 127 4.01 -15.77 1.84
CA PHE A 127 3.72 -14.91 0.69
C PHE A 127 3.73 -15.65 -0.66
N ASP A 128 4.00 -16.96 -0.67
CA ASP A 128 3.95 -17.77 -1.90
C ASP A 128 2.51 -18.20 -2.26
N LEU A 129 1.51 -17.74 -1.50
CA LEU A 129 0.10 -17.99 -1.77
C LEU A 129 -0.35 -17.38 -3.11
N ASP A 130 -0.85 -18.21 -4.02
CA ASP A 130 -1.33 -17.73 -5.33
C ASP A 130 -2.73 -17.11 -5.22
N LEU A 131 -2.78 -15.80 -4.94
CA LEU A 131 -4.02 -15.03 -4.88
C LEU A 131 -4.38 -14.31 -6.19
N TYR A 132 -3.38 -14.00 -7.02
CA TYR A 132 -3.55 -13.09 -8.17
C TYR A 132 -3.00 -13.64 -9.49
N GLY A 133 -2.60 -14.90 -9.51
CA GLY A 133 -2.18 -15.62 -10.69
C GLY A 133 -0.71 -15.41 -11.07
N ASP A 134 -0.39 -15.96 -12.23
CA ASP A 134 0.96 -16.19 -12.75
C ASP A 134 1.54 -15.01 -13.57
N GLY A 135 0.93 -13.83 -13.51
CA GLY A 135 1.36 -12.66 -14.31
C GLY A 135 1.04 -12.75 -15.81
N THR A 136 0.30 -13.76 -16.27
CA THR A 136 -0.06 -13.92 -17.70
C THR A 136 -1.41 -13.31 -18.09
N ALA A 137 -2.03 -12.53 -17.20
CA ALA A 137 -3.35 -11.93 -17.42
C ALA A 137 -3.45 -11.17 -18.76
N GLY A 138 -2.44 -10.36 -19.10
CA GLY A 138 -2.43 -9.60 -20.36
C GLY A 138 -2.47 -10.51 -21.59
N LYS A 139 -1.71 -11.62 -21.57
CA LYS A 139 -1.73 -12.62 -22.66
C LYS A 139 -3.11 -13.27 -22.78
N LYS A 140 -3.68 -13.71 -21.66
CA LYS A 140 -5.02 -14.32 -21.60
C LYS A 140 -6.10 -13.37 -22.15
N ILE A 141 -6.03 -12.08 -21.80
CA ILE A 141 -6.96 -11.06 -22.29
C ILE A 141 -6.82 -10.87 -23.81
N ILE A 142 -5.60 -10.75 -24.33
CA ILE A 142 -5.36 -10.59 -25.78
C ILE A 142 -5.89 -11.81 -26.55
N GLU A 143 -5.58 -13.02 -26.08
CA GLU A 143 -6.07 -14.27 -26.69
C GLU A 143 -7.60 -14.30 -26.74
N PHE A 144 -8.25 -13.91 -25.65
CA PHE A 144 -9.71 -13.83 -25.55
C PHE A 144 -10.31 -12.80 -26.52
N LEU A 145 -9.74 -11.60 -26.61
CA LEU A 145 -10.21 -10.56 -27.53
C LEU A 145 -10.06 -10.98 -29.00
N ILE A 146 -8.96 -11.66 -29.35
CA ILE A 146 -8.76 -12.21 -30.69
C ILE A 146 -9.82 -13.26 -31.02
N GLN A 147 -10.16 -14.10 -30.03
CA GLN A 147 -11.19 -15.13 -30.20
C GLN A 147 -12.56 -14.51 -30.49
N ILE A 148 -12.99 -13.48 -29.74
CA ILE A 148 -14.25 -12.76 -29.99
C ILE A 148 -14.27 -12.15 -31.40
N GLY A 149 -13.20 -11.43 -31.79
CA GLY A 149 -13.13 -10.81 -33.11
C GLY A 149 -13.14 -11.80 -34.28
N ARG A 150 -12.77 -13.06 -34.05
CA ARG A 150 -12.92 -14.15 -35.03
C ARG A 150 -14.36 -14.66 -35.11
N PHE A 151 -15.06 -14.75 -33.99
CA PHE A 151 -16.48 -15.15 -33.97
C PHE A 151 -17.35 -14.16 -34.74
N GLU A 152 -17.15 -12.84 -34.57
CA GLU A 152 -17.93 -11.83 -35.28
C GLU A 152 -17.71 -11.85 -36.81
N LYS A 153 -16.51 -12.23 -37.28
CA LYS A 153 -16.21 -12.37 -38.71
C LYS A 153 -16.79 -13.64 -39.35
N LEU A 154 -17.19 -14.62 -38.55
CA LEU A 154 -17.73 -15.91 -39.01
C LEU A 154 -19.26 -15.97 -38.92
N SER A 155 -19.91 -14.95 -38.33
CA SER A 155 -21.37 -14.77 -38.37
C SER A 155 -21.82 -14.46 -39.81
N PRO A 156 -22.69 -15.28 -40.44
CA PRO A 156 -23.26 -14.95 -41.74
C PRO A 156 -24.10 -13.67 -41.63
N GLN A 157 -23.96 -12.75 -42.60
CA GLN A 157 -24.97 -11.73 -42.87
C GLN A 157 -26.21 -12.36 -43.50
#